data_AF-A0AAQ3W3Q2-F1
#
_entry.id   AF-A0AAQ3W3Q2-F1
#
_cell.length_a   1.000
_cell.length_b   1.000
_cell.length_c   1.000
_cell.angle_alpha   90.00
_cell.angle_beta   90.00
_cell.angle_gamma   90.00
#
_symmetry.space_group_name_H-M   'P 1'
#
loop_
_entity.id
_entity.type
_entity.pdbx_description
1 polymer ?
#
loop_
_entity_poly.entity_id
_entity_poly.type
_entity_poly.pdbx_seq_one_letter_code
_entity_poly.pdbx_strand_id
1 'polypeptide(L)'
;MKKKLGFILGIILLVAFFVAGKKYMDRKAVEKSYQDGIELVQNHVTNYLVTNYEGIEKIEWQGVGVEWRSSDVFGSSILGNYVDSDVKVFVSADKFFTVDFTLAEKTEYNNELKKYVLEDSMNPTNIDSTIKTGLENAVGKFKRGDQLDKTDSEKMKKGSKGSPNAQVIYNLDIHELTY
;
A
#
# COMPACT_ATOMS: atom_id res chain seq x y z
N MET A 1 11.68 -45.19 -33.50
CA MET A 1 11.51 -44.71 -32.11
C MET A 1 11.86 -43.23 -31.94
N LYS A 2 13.15 -42.80 -32.04
CA LYS A 2 13.62 -41.43 -31.72
C LYS A 2 12.69 -40.27 -32.13
N LYS A 3 12.18 -40.21 -33.36
CA LYS A 3 11.24 -39.16 -33.82
C LYS A 3 9.92 -39.08 -33.00
N LYS A 4 9.34 -40.22 -32.60
CA LYS A 4 8.13 -40.25 -31.75
C LYS A 4 8.43 -39.77 -30.32
N LEU A 5 9.60 -40.11 -29.79
CA LEU A 5 10.03 -39.65 -28.45
C LEU A 5 10.25 -38.14 -28.42
N GLY A 6 10.91 -37.57 -29.43
CA GLY A 6 11.07 -36.11 -29.54
C GLY A 6 9.75 -35.35 -29.66
N PHE A 7 8.76 -35.91 -30.38
CA PHE A 7 7.41 -35.35 -30.46
C PHE A 7 6.70 -35.36 -29.10
N ILE A 8 6.82 -36.44 -28.34
CA ILE A 8 6.25 -36.56 -26.97
C ILE A 8 6.91 -35.56 -26.02
N LEU A 9 8.24 -35.41 -26.03
CA LEU A 9 8.92 -34.38 -25.23
C LEU A 9 8.50 -32.95 -25.64
N GLY A 10 8.31 -32.70 -26.94
CA GLY A 10 7.81 -31.40 -27.41
C GLY A 10 6.43 -31.05 -26.85
N ILE A 11 5.51 -32.02 -26.79
CA ILE A 11 4.19 -31.85 -26.18
C ILE A 11 4.31 -31.62 -24.66
N ILE A 12 5.13 -32.40 -23.96
CA ILE A 12 5.33 -32.24 -22.51
C ILE A 12 5.89 -30.84 -22.18
N LEU A 13 6.86 -30.36 -22.96
CA LEU A 13 7.41 -29.00 -22.80
C LEU A 13 6.35 -27.92 -23.09
N LEU A 14 5.55 -28.06 -24.14
CA LEU A 14 4.46 -27.12 -24.44
C LEU A 14 3.42 -27.06 -23.31
N VAL A 15 3.01 -28.20 -22.75
CA VAL A 15 2.08 -28.24 -21.60
C VAL A 15 2.72 -27.61 -20.36
N ALA A 16 3.99 -27.88 -20.07
CA ALA A 16 4.70 -27.28 -18.94
C ALA A 16 4.81 -25.75 -19.09
N PHE A 17 5.15 -25.23 -20.28
CA PHE A 17 5.17 -23.80 -20.56
C PHE A 17 3.77 -23.16 -20.45
N PHE A 18 2.72 -23.84 -20.91
CA PHE A 18 1.35 -23.32 -20.79
C PHE A 18 0.88 -23.22 -19.34
N VAL A 19 1.14 -24.25 -18.52
CA VAL A 19 0.80 -24.25 -17.09
C VAL A 19 1.62 -23.21 -16.32
N ALA A 20 2.93 -23.12 -16.56
CA ALA A 20 3.79 -22.12 -15.93
C ALA A 20 3.41 -20.68 -16.34
N GLY A 21 3.13 -20.46 -17.63
CA GLY A 21 2.68 -19.19 -18.18
C GLY A 21 1.35 -18.74 -17.58
N LYS A 22 0.35 -19.64 -17.47
CA LYS A 22 -0.89 -19.33 -16.77
C LYS A 22 -0.64 -18.97 -15.30
N LYS A 23 0.15 -19.77 -14.57
CA LYS A 23 0.46 -19.51 -13.14
C LYS A 23 1.13 -18.13 -12.93
N TYR A 24 1.97 -17.70 -13.88
CA TYR A 24 2.58 -16.37 -13.87
C TYR A 24 1.56 -15.25 -14.14
N MET A 25 0.71 -15.41 -15.17
CA MET A 25 -0.32 -14.42 -15.50
C MET A 25 -1.37 -14.26 -14.39
N ASP A 26 -1.79 -15.37 -13.77
CA ASP A 26 -2.72 -15.36 -12.64
C ASP A 26 -2.12 -14.57 -11.45
N ARG A 27 -0.84 -14.81 -11.14
CA ARG A 27 -0.11 -14.04 -10.12
C ARG A 27 -0.04 -12.55 -10.47
N LYS A 28 0.30 -12.20 -11.72
CA LYS A 28 0.40 -10.79 -12.15
C LYS A 28 -0.94 -10.04 -12.12
N ALA A 29 -2.06 -10.74 -12.34
CA ALA A 29 -3.39 -10.16 -12.17
C ALA A 29 -3.72 -9.84 -10.70
N VAL A 30 -3.34 -10.73 -9.76
CA VAL A 30 -3.50 -10.50 -8.32
C VAL A 30 -2.61 -9.34 -7.84
N GLU A 31 -1.33 -9.34 -8.23
CA GLU A 31 -0.40 -8.25 -7.94
C GLU A 31 -0.93 -6.88 -8.41
N LYS A 32 -1.41 -6.79 -9.65
CA LYS A 32 -2.03 -5.58 -10.20
C LYS A 32 -3.28 -5.16 -9.42
N SER A 33 -4.10 -6.11 -8.97
CA SER A 33 -5.30 -5.80 -8.18
C SER A 33 -4.96 -5.15 -6.83
N TYR A 34 -3.86 -5.56 -6.18
CA TYR A 34 -3.40 -4.90 -4.95
C TYR A 34 -2.84 -3.51 -5.20
N GLN A 35 -2.09 -3.33 -6.30
CA GLN A 35 -1.62 -2.00 -6.73
C GLN A 35 -2.79 -1.04 -6.97
N ASP A 36 -3.87 -1.50 -7.61
CA ASP A 36 -5.05 -0.66 -7.88
C ASP A 36 -5.86 -0.31 -6.62
N GLY A 37 -5.88 -1.21 -5.64
CA GLY A 37 -6.47 -0.94 -4.33
C GLY A 37 -5.64 0.03 -3.49
N ILE A 38 -4.31 -0.12 -3.46
CA ILE A 38 -3.42 0.81 -2.76
C ILE A 38 -3.37 2.16 -3.48
N GLU A 39 -3.36 2.23 -4.82
CA GLU A 39 -3.44 3.48 -5.57
C GLU A 39 -4.71 4.29 -5.19
N LEU A 40 -5.85 3.61 -5.03
CA LEU A 40 -7.09 4.23 -4.58
C LEU A 40 -6.97 4.82 -3.15
N VAL A 41 -6.34 4.09 -2.23
CA VAL A 41 -6.08 4.55 -0.85
C VAL A 41 -5.09 5.72 -0.83
N GLN A 42 -3.95 5.61 -1.52
CA GLN A 42 -2.91 6.63 -1.56
C GLN A 42 -3.43 7.95 -2.13
N ASN A 43 -4.15 7.91 -3.26
CA ASN A 43 -4.74 9.10 -3.87
C ASN A 43 -5.79 9.75 -2.96
N HIS A 44 -6.69 8.95 -2.35
CA HIS A 44 -7.76 9.48 -1.49
C HIS A 44 -7.20 10.15 -0.22
N VAL A 45 -6.28 9.49 0.48
CA VAL A 45 -5.63 10.03 1.68
C VAL A 45 -4.78 11.25 1.32
N THR A 46 -3.94 11.17 0.28
CA THR A 46 -3.07 12.29 -0.12
C THR A 46 -3.90 13.53 -0.49
N ASN A 47 -4.95 13.36 -1.31
CA ASN A 47 -5.84 14.46 -1.67
C ASN A 47 -6.53 15.06 -0.43
N TYR A 48 -6.93 14.22 0.54
CA TYR A 48 -7.50 14.69 1.79
C TYR A 48 -6.50 15.54 2.59
N LEU A 49 -5.26 15.06 2.77
CA LEU A 49 -4.21 15.75 3.51
C LEU A 49 -3.82 17.08 2.84
N VAL A 50 -3.50 17.04 1.54
CA VAL A 50 -3.09 18.22 0.75
C VAL A 50 -4.19 19.28 0.74
N THR A 51 -5.47 18.90 0.79
CA THR A 51 -6.59 19.85 0.81
C THR A 51 -6.92 20.39 2.21
N ASN A 52 -6.83 19.56 3.26
CA ASN A 52 -7.39 19.87 4.59
C ASN A 52 -6.34 20.15 5.69
N TYR A 53 -5.06 19.90 5.46
CA TYR A 53 -3.99 20.13 6.43
C TYR A 53 -2.98 21.17 5.94
N GLU A 54 -2.73 22.18 6.77
CA GLU A 54 -1.64 23.14 6.62
C GLU A 54 -0.37 22.56 7.26
N GLY A 55 0.81 22.89 6.72
CA GLY A 55 2.12 22.58 7.33
C GLY A 55 2.76 21.25 6.91
N ILE A 56 2.31 20.63 5.82
CA ILE A 56 2.96 19.45 5.23
C ILE A 56 3.98 19.92 4.19
N GLU A 57 5.25 19.50 4.31
CA GLU A 57 6.29 19.70 3.28
C GLU A 57 6.34 18.53 2.28
N LYS A 58 6.16 17.29 2.75
CA LYS A 58 6.21 16.08 1.90
C LYS A 58 5.29 14.96 2.41
N ILE A 59 4.75 14.18 1.48
CA ILE A 59 4.04 12.91 1.71
C ILE A 59 4.81 11.83 0.94
N GLU A 60 5.22 10.75 1.61
CA GLU A 60 6.02 9.66 1.04
C GLU A 60 5.42 8.31 1.42
N TRP A 61 4.94 7.55 0.42
CA TRP A 61 4.32 6.24 0.60
C TRP A 61 5.35 5.12 0.47
N GLN A 62 5.28 4.08 1.31
CA GLN A 62 6.30 3.01 1.31
C GLN A 62 6.26 2.14 0.05
N GLY A 63 5.07 1.84 -0.48
CA GLY A 63 4.86 0.86 -1.54
C GLY A 63 3.63 0.00 -1.26
N VAL A 64 3.59 -1.19 -1.86
CA VAL A 64 2.61 -2.24 -1.58
C VAL A 64 3.32 -3.35 -0.78
N GLY A 65 3.33 -3.20 0.55
CA GLY A 65 3.90 -4.18 1.47
C GLY A 65 3.01 -5.42 1.51
N VAL A 66 3.58 -6.60 1.30
CA VAL A 66 2.83 -7.88 1.26
C VAL A 66 3.49 -8.95 2.11
N GLU A 67 2.65 -9.71 2.83
CA GLU A 67 3.09 -10.85 3.62
C GLU A 67 3.04 -12.17 2.81
N TRP A 68 4.20 -12.61 2.29
CA TRP A 68 4.30 -13.86 1.54
C TRP A 68 4.43 -15.13 2.41
N ARG A 69 3.61 -15.27 3.46
CA ARG A 69 3.36 -16.57 4.12
C ARG A 69 2.56 -17.54 3.17
N SER A 70 2.88 -17.66 1.84
CA SER A 70 1.86 -17.52 0.74
C SER A 70 1.70 -18.38 -0.62
N SER A 71 2.08 -19.67 -0.80
CA SER A 71 1.48 -20.80 -1.62
C SER A 71 2.24 -22.17 -1.45
N ASP A 72 1.83 -23.38 -1.87
CA ASP A 72 2.72 -24.58 -1.69
C ASP A 72 3.90 -24.67 -2.69
N VAL A 73 3.92 -23.76 -3.67
CA VAL A 73 5.11 -23.45 -4.49
C VAL A 73 5.42 -21.94 -4.37
N PHE A 74 4.91 -21.23 -3.33
CA PHE A 74 5.20 -19.82 -2.98
C PHE A 74 4.97 -19.40 -1.45
N GLY A 75 4.95 -20.30 -0.42
CA GLY A 75 4.69 -20.10 1.06
C GLY A 75 3.39 -20.54 1.91
N SER A 76 2.27 -21.11 1.40
CA SER A 76 0.79 -21.21 1.81
C SER A 76 -0.30 -20.06 1.61
N SER A 77 -1.12 -19.90 0.51
CA SER A 77 -2.16 -18.78 0.45
C SER A 77 -3.34 -18.70 -0.56
N ILE A 78 -4.20 -17.70 -0.26
CA ILE A 78 -4.82 -16.62 -1.09
C ILE A 78 -5.01 -15.31 -0.24
N LEU A 79 -4.40 -15.23 0.95
CA LEU A 79 -5.00 -14.72 2.20
C LEU A 79 -4.41 -13.40 2.72
N GLY A 80 -5.07 -12.80 3.74
CA GLY A 80 -4.31 -12.47 4.95
C GLY A 80 -4.46 -11.08 5.58
N ASN A 81 -5.37 -10.21 5.11
CA ASN A 81 -5.70 -8.89 5.68
C ASN A 81 -4.57 -7.83 5.69
N TYR A 82 -3.30 -8.22 5.67
CA TYR A 82 -2.13 -7.34 5.73
C TYR A 82 -1.46 -7.21 4.34
N VAL A 83 -2.15 -6.49 3.45
CA VAL A 83 -1.46 -5.71 2.41
C VAL A 83 -1.35 -4.30 2.96
N ASP A 84 -0.13 -3.81 3.09
CA ASP A 84 0.23 -2.68 3.94
C ASP A 84 0.85 -1.51 3.15
N SER A 85 0.67 -0.29 3.65
CA SER A 85 1.03 0.95 2.97
C SER A 85 1.18 2.10 3.97
N ASP A 86 2.24 2.07 4.79
CA ASP A 86 2.69 3.23 5.57
C ASP A 86 2.85 4.48 4.69
N VAL A 87 2.39 5.61 5.21
CA VAL A 87 2.72 6.96 4.74
C VAL A 87 3.55 7.69 5.77
N LYS A 88 4.69 8.22 5.35
CA LYS A 88 5.45 9.20 6.13
C LYS A 88 4.96 10.59 5.73
N VAL A 89 4.47 11.34 6.71
CA VAL A 89 4.02 12.73 6.53
C VAL A 89 5.05 13.65 7.18
N PHE A 90 5.69 14.49 6.37
CA PHE A 90 6.79 15.35 6.76
C PHE A 90 6.30 16.77 7.03
N VAL A 91 6.69 17.33 8.17
CA VAL A 91 6.46 18.74 8.56
C VAL A 91 7.72 19.61 8.40
N SER A 92 8.87 18.97 8.23
CA SER A 92 10.05 19.55 7.57
C SER A 92 10.98 18.44 7.05
N ALA A 93 11.99 18.79 6.25
CA ALA A 93 12.92 17.86 5.57
C ALA A 93 13.31 16.56 6.32
N ASP A 94 13.68 16.63 7.60
CA ASP A 94 14.03 15.46 8.44
C ASP A 94 12.96 15.11 9.50
N LYS A 95 11.82 15.83 9.51
CA LYS A 95 10.79 15.73 10.56
C LYS A 95 9.50 15.12 10.03
N PHE A 96 9.18 13.92 10.50
CA PHE A 96 8.02 13.15 10.03
C PHE A 96 7.45 12.24 11.11
N PHE A 97 6.21 11.83 10.87
CA PHE A 97 5.52 10.74 11.56
C PHE A 97 5.01 9.73 10.52
N THR A 98 4.81 8.48 10.93
CA THR A 98 4.45 7.39 10.02
C THR A 98 3.09 6.79 10.39
N VAL A 99 2.18 6.66 9.42
CA VAL A 99 0.78 6.26 9.63
C VAL A 99 0.32 5.23 8.60
N ASP A 100 -0.47 4.25 9.04
CA ASP A 100 -0.46 2.93 8.42
C ASP A 100 -1.84 2.64 7.80
N PHE A 101 -1.89 2.42 6.48
CA PHE A 101 -3.15 2.30 5.72
C PHE A 101 -3.28 0.94 5.02
N THR A 102 -3.56 -0.11 5.81
CA THR A 102 -3.73 -1.48 5.31
C THR A 102 -4.96 -1.66 4.41
N LEU A 103 -4.78 -2.26 3.23
CA LEU A 103 -5.79 -2.40 2.18
C LEU A 103 -7.14 -2.96 2.69
N ALA A 104 -7.10 -3.97 3.55
CA ALA A 104 -8.30 -4.67 4.05
C ALA A 104 -9.09 -3.90 5.13
N GLU A 105 -8.55 -2.82 5.69
CA GLU A 105 -9.30 -1.91 6.56
C GLU A 105 -9.90 -0.71 5.81
N LYS A 106 -9.31 -0.40 4.65
CA LYS A 106 -9.59 0.83 3.88
C LYS A 106 -10.39 0.56 2.59
N THR A 107 -10.48 -0.70 2.14
CA THR A 107 -11.17 -1.08 0.90
C THR A 107 -11.82 -2.46 0.96
N GLU A 108 -12.98 -2.61 0.31
CA GLU A 108 -13.59 -3.90 -0.01
C GLU A 108 -13.27 -4.29 -1.47
N TYR A 109 -13.06 -5.57 -1.77
CA TYR A 109 -12.98 -6.04 -3.16
C TYR A 109 -14.38 -6.33 -3.72
N ASN A 110 -14.90 -5.41 -4.53
CA ASN A 110 -16.22 -5.56 -5.13
C ASN A 110 -16.20 -6.64 -6.23
N ASN A 111 -16.92 -7.74 -5.96
CA ASN A 111 -16.94 -8.92 -6.82
C ASN A 111 -17.69 -8.75 -8.15
N GLU A 112 -18.52 -7.73 -8.31
CA GLU A 112 -19.22 -7.44 -9.57
C GLU A 112 -18.37 -6.56 -10.48
N LEU A 113 -17.78 -5.50 -9.90
CA LEU A 113 -16.91 -4.53 -10.58
C LEU A 113 -15.48 -5.04 -10.81
N LYS A 114 -15.10 -6.16 -10.18
CA LYS A 114 -13.76 -6.79 -10.23
C LYS A 114 -12.61 -5.87 -9.83
N LYS A 115 -12.84 -5.00 -8.85
CA LYS A 115 -11.87 -4.04 -8.31
C LYS A 115 -12.12 -3.73 -6.85
N TYR A 116 -11.13 -3.14 -6.19
CA TYR A 116 -11.31 -2.52 -4.89
C TYR A 116 -12.18 -1.25 -4.96
N VAL A 117 -12.91 -0.99 -3.88
CA VAL A 117 -13.66 0.25 -3.61
C VAL A 117 -13.33 0.71 -2.19
N LEU A 118 -13.35 2.03 -1.93
CA LEU A 118 -13.13 2.54 -0.58
C LEU A 118 -14.24 2.08 0.36
N GLU A 119 -13.85 1.71 1.58
CA GLU A 119 -14.76 1.47 2.70
C GLU A 119 -15.41 2.77 3.19
N ASP A 120 -16.61 2.69 3.78
CA ASP A 120 -17.22 3.82 4.50
C ASP A 120 -16.34 4.28 5.69
N SER A 121 -15.40 3.42 6.12
CA SER A 121 -14.35 3.74 7.08
C SER A 121 -13.42 4.86 6.60
N MET A 122 -13.27 5.10 5.29
CA MET A 122 -12.37 6.10 4.69
C MET A 122 -12.97 7.51 4.61
N ASN A 123 -13.87 7.82 5.54
CA ASN A 123 -14.45 9.15 5.69
C ASN A 123 -13.47 10.16 6.36
N PRO A 124 -13.69 11.48 6.17
CA PRO A 124 -12.88 12.55 6.76
C PRO A 124 -12.56 12.41 8.26
N THR A 125 -13.55 12.05 9.08
CA THR A 125 -13.41 11.97 10.55
C THR A 125 -12.43 10.87 10.97
N ASN A 126 -12.45 9.74 10.27
CA ASN A 126 -11.55 8.63 10.55
C ASN A 126 -10.12 8.93 10.08
N ILE A 127 -9.95 9.64 8.95
CA ILE A 127 -8.63 10.11 8.50
C ILE A 127 -8.07 11.13 9.49
N ASP A 128 -8.87 12.10 9.96
CA ASP A 128 -8.47 13.06 11.01
C ASP A 128 -7.95 12.35 12.26
N SER A 129 -8.71 11.35 12.75
CA SER A 129 -8.36 10.56 13.94
C SER A 129 -7.06 9.78 13.77
N THR A 130 -6.91 9.15 12.60
CA THR A 130 -5.73 8.35 12.21
C THR A 130 -4.46 9.22 12.17
N ILE A 131 -4.55 10.41 11.57
CA ILE A 131 -3.46 11.39 11.50
C ILE A 131 -3.14 11.99 12.87
N LYS A 132 -4.15 12.34 13.67
CA LYS A 132 -3.96 12.83 15.05
C LYS A 132 -3.23 11.81 15.91
N THR A 133 -3.62 10.54 15.82
CA THR A 133 -2.99 9.44 16.54
C THR A 133 -1.53 9.25 16.10
N GLY A 134 -1.23 9.38 14.80
CA GLY A 134 0.13 9.39 14.27
C GLY A 134 1.00 10.51 14.86
N LEU A 135 0.52 11.74 14.83
CA LEU A 135 1.20 12.91 15.43
C LEU A 135 1.46 12.71 16.93
N GLU A 136 0.46 12.27 17.70
CA GLU A 136 0.58 12.02 19.13
C GLU A 136 1.56 10.88 19.43
N ASN A 137 1.58 9.82 18.62
CA ASN A 137 2.51 8.69 18.75
C ASN A 137 3.96 9.07 18.44
N ALA A 138 4.19 9.94 17.44
CA ALA A 138 5.54 10.40 17.10
C ALA A 138 6.12 11.31 18.19
N VAL A 139 5.34 12.30 18.68
CA VAL A 139 5.76 13.17 19.79
C VAL A 139 5.97 12.38 21.09
N GLY A 140 5.13 11.37 21.35
CA GLY A 140 5.29 10.42 22.45
C GLY A 140 6.44 9.42 22.28
N LYS A 141 7.05 9.35 21.08
CA LYS A 141 8.11 8.41 20.69
C LYS A 141 7.69 6.94 20.80
N PHE A 142 6.41 6.66 20.56
CA PHE A 142 5.83 5.31 20.60
C PHE A 142 6.06 4.51 19.31
N LYS A 143 6.17 5.16 18.13
CA LYS A 143 6.60 4.51 16.88
C LYS A 143 8.11 4.72 16.68
N ARG A 144 8.86 3.63 16.43
CA ARG A 144 10.31 3.66 16.25
C ARG A 144 10.67 4.12 14.84
N GLY A 145 11.44 5.20 14.73
CA GLY A 145 11.92 5.73 13.45
C GLY A 145 11.39 7.13 13.17
N ASP A 146 10.17 7.43 13.63
CA ASP A 146 9.55 8.76 13.55
C ASP A 146 10.42 9.84 14.19
N GLN A 147 10.45 11.01 13.56
CA GLN A 147 11.29 12.15 13.92
C GLN A 147 10.40 13.38 14.14
N LEU A 148 9.63 13.41 15.21
CA LEU A 148 8.77 14.54 15.53
C LEU A 148 8.94 14.97 16.99
N ASP A 149 9.17 16.26 17.22
CA ASP A 149 9.00 16.86 18.53
C ASP A 149 7.69 17.66 18.61
N LYS A 150 7.38 18.21 19.79
CA LYS A 150 6.13 18.95 20.03
C LYS A 150 6.03 20.20 19.15
N THR A 151 7.11 20.96 19.01
CA THR A 151 7.14 22.19 18.19
C THR A 151 7.08 21.87 16.70
N ASP A 152 7.65 20.74 16.28
CA ASP A 152 7.44 20.22 14.93
C ASP A 152 5.97 19.82 14.70
N SER A 153 5.33 19.12 15.64
CA SER A 153 3.91 18.72 15.51
C SER A 153 2.96 19.92 15.44
N GLU A 154 3.28 21.03 16.11
CA GLU A 154 2.47 22.27 16.10
C GLU A 154 2.50 23.00 14.74
N LYS A 155 3.42 22.65 13.82
CA LYS A 155 3.43 23.13 12.43
C LYS A 155 2.24 22.59 11.63
N MET A 156 1.93 21.29 11.81
CA MET A 156 0.91 20.60 11.04
C MET A 156 -0.45 20.65 11.75
N LYS A 157 -1.46 21.15 11.05
CA LYS A 157 -2.81 21.32 11.61
C LYS A 157 -3.88 21.28 10.53
N LYS A 158 -5.09 20.92 10.91
CA LYS A 158 -6.27 21.05 10.04
C LYS A 158 -6.56 22.53 9.75
N GLY A 159 -6.77 22.89 8.49
CA GLY A 159 -6.94 24.27 8.05
C GLY A 159 -7.48 24.38 6.63
N SER A 160 -8.02 25.54 6.26
CA SER A 160 -8.75 25.73 4.99
C SER A 160 -7.85 26.07 3.79
N LYS A 161 -6.54 26.23 3.99
CA LYS A 161 -5.57 26.49 2.91
C LYS A 161 -4.93 25.23 2.34
N GLY A 162 -4.97 24.12 3.08
CA GLY A 162 -4.23 22.91 2.77
C GLY A 162 -2.71 23.12 2.72
N SER A 163 -2.03 22.19 2.04
CA SER A 163 -0.59 22.23 1.74
C SER A 163 -0.36 22.00 0.23
N PRO A 164 -0.84 22.89 -0.66
CA PRO A 164 -0.84 22.68 -2.11
C PRO A 164 0.55 22.61 -2.76
N ASN A 165 1.61 22.97 -2.01
CA ASN A 165 3.00 22.88 -2.43
C ASN A 165 3.73 21.66 -1.86
N ALA A 166 3.04 20.77 -1.13
CA ALA A 166 3.65 19.57 -0.55
C ALA A 166 4.17 18.64 -1.66
N GLN A 167 5.41 18.17 -1.54
CA GLN A 167 5.93 17.14 -2.42
C GLN A 167 5.21 15.82 -2.16
N VAL A 168 4.68 15.16 -3.19
CA VAL A 168 4.08 13.83 -3.07
C VAL A 168 4.96 12.80 -3.77
N ILE A 169 5.31 11.73 -3.06
CA ILE A 169 5.97 10.54 -3.58
C ILE A 169 5.01 9.36 -3.36
N TYR A 170 4.26 9.02 -4.41
CA TYR A 170 3.50 7.77 -4.49
C TYR A 170 4.45 6.60 -4.73
N ASN A 171 4.10 5.42 -4.22
CA ASN A 171 4.79 4.17 -4.58
C ASN A 171 3.80 3.01 -4.67
N LEU A 172 3.86 2.26 -5.77
CA LEU A 172 3.05 1.07 -6.04
C LEU A 172 3.92 -0.20 -6.23
N ASP A 173 5.24 -0.12 -6.02
CA ASP A 173 6.11 -1.28 -6.08
C ASP A 173 5.80 -2.27 -4.95
N ILE A 174 5.70 -3.55 -5.30
CA ILE A 174 5.35 -4.64 -4.38
C ILE A 174 6.62 -5.16 -3.72
N HIS A 175 6.65 -5.14 -2.39
CA HIS A 175 7.77 -5.64 -1.58
C HIS A 175 7.30 -6.55 -0.45
N GLU A 176 8.14 -7.50 -0.06
CA GLU A 176 7.88 -8.32 1.12
C GLU A 176 8.05 -7.49 2.40
N LEU A 177 7.23 -7.75 3.41
CA LEU A 177 7.34 -7.10 4.73
C LEU A 177 8.46 -7.74 5.56
N THR A 178 9.29 -6.91 6.20
CA THR A 178 10.37 -7.34 7.10
C THR A 178 10.16 -6.75 8.49
N TYR A 179 10.09 -7.62 9.50
CA TYR A 179 9.82 -7.29 10.91
C TYR A 179 11.09 -7.34 11.78
#